data_AF-D7BTD7-F1
#
_entry.id   AF-D7BTD7-F1
#
_cell.length_a   1.000
_cell.length_b   1.000
_cell.length_c   1.000
_cell.angle_alpha   90.00
_cell.angle_beta   90.00
_cell.angle_gamma   90.00
#
_symmetry.space_group_name_H-M   'P 1'
#
loop_
_entity.id
_entity.type
_entity.pdbx_description
1 polymer ?
#
loop_
_entity_poly.entity_id
_entity_poly.type
_entity_poly.pdbx_seq_one_letter_code
_entity_poly.pdbx_strand_id
1 'polypeptide(L)'
;MVPPGSLARQLRPGPLSDRRVTLCTMTGHLTDTPPHEPTDDPTDDLIGTQTPARRLTDPDEAIAALERAVPGLAAHRRPEPVALDWAVLEEGLGTALPADYKRLAEWYPNFVLGDFLLAGLPGPGQERHQLAGIRETLTEDLQDWWEHDMTAGLRLYPAPGGLLPWAESNQGDMFLWSTTGDGPQDWLVTVASHNGGWWHYAGGAVQFLAELCDGTLEPWELPSIDRDVIAL
;
A
#
# COMPACT_ATOMS: atom_id res chain seq x y z
N MET A 1 -8.26 9.68 -29.04
CA MET A 1 -8.77 10.17 -27.74
C MET A 1 -9.54 9.02 -27.13
N VAL A 2 -8.87 8.28 -26.25
CA VAL A 2 -9.31 7.04 -25.60
C VAL A 2 -9.08 7.28 -24.10
N PRO A 3 -10.05 7.03 -23.21
CA PRO A 3 -9.81 7.17 -21.77
C PRO A 3 -8.99 5.97 -21.25
N PRO A 4 -8.10 6.14 -20.26
CA PRO A 4 -7.47 5.01 -19.59
C PRO A 4 -8.49 4.40 -18.62
N GLY A 5 -9.03 3.24 -18.99
CA GLY A 5 -9.83 2.38 -18.12
C GLY A 5 -8.97 1.22 -17.66
N SER A 6 -9.09 0.92 -16.37
CA SER A 6 -8.50 -0.20 -15.65
C SER A 6 -8.44 -1.49 -16.48
N LEU A 7 -7.22 -2.00 -16.69
CA LEU A 7 -6.90 -3.14 -17.53
C LEU A 7 -6.95 -4.43 -16.69
N ALA A 8 -8.12 -4.80 -16.20
CA ALA A 8 -8.29 -6.09 -15.51
C ALA A 8 -9.69 -6.69 -15.71
N ARG A 9 -9.92 -7.33 -16.87
CA ARG A 9 -10.92 -8.40 -16.96
C ARG A 9 -10.71 -9.29 -18.18
N GLN A 10 -10.28 -10.54 -17.94
CA GLN A 10 -10.84 -11.74 -18.56
C GLN A 10 -10.11 -13.01 -18.08
N LEU A 11 -10.61 -13.62 -17.00
CA LEU A 11 -10.41 -15.05 -16.74
C LEU A 11 -11.76 -15.75 -16.91
N ARG A 12 -11.79 -16.68 -17.88
CA ARG A 12 -12.93 -17.57 -18.15
C ARG A 12 -12.91 -18.74 -17.17
N PRO A 13 -14.04 -19.18 -16.60
CA PRO A 13 -14.08 -20.41 -15.83
C PRO A 13 -14.02 -21.64 -16.75
N GLY A 14 -13.08 -22.53 -16.50
CA GLY A 14 -13.00 -23.87 -17.10
C GLY A 14 -14.06 -24.83 -16.53
N PRO A 15 -14.37 -25.93 -17.22
CA PRO A 15 -15.54 -26.75 -16.92
C PRO A 15 -15.39 -27.59 -15.64
N LEU A 16 -16.47 -27.59 -14.85
CA LEU A 16 -16.75 -28.47 -13.71
C LEU A 16 -16.65 -29.94 -14.12
N SER A 17 -15.71 -30.67 -13.51
CA SER A 17 -15.67 -32.14 -13.61
C SER A 17 -16.51 -32.76 -12.50
N ASP A 18 -17.60 -33.38 -12.93
CA ASP A 18 -18.54 -34.20 -12.19
C ASP A 18 -17.84 -35.39 -11.51
N ARG A 19 -17.77 -35.39 -10.16
CA ARG A 19 -17.38 -36.56 -9.37
C ARG A 19 -18.48 -36.89 -8.37
N ARG A 20 -19.25 -37.92 -8.75
CA ARG A 20 -20.21 -38.64 -7.91
C ARG A 20 -19.57 -39.09 -6.60
N VAL A 21 -20.12 -38.64 -5.48
CA VAL A 21 -19.82 -39.15 -4.14
C VAL A 21 -20.70 -40.37 -3.88
N THR A 22 -20.08 -41.54 -3.72
CA THR A 22 -20.71 -42.75 -3.19
C THR A 22 -20.71 -42.69 -1.66
N LEU A 23 -21.91 -42.72 -1.06
CA LEU A 23 -22.11 -42.78 0.38
C LEU A 23 -21.66 -44.15 0.92
N CYS A 24 -20.60 -44.18 1.74
CA CYS A 24 -20.28 -45.32 2.59
C CYS A 24 -20.41 -44.90 4.06
N THR A 25 -21.38 -45.50 4.75
CA THR A 25 -21.60 -45.36 6.19
C THR A 25 -20.55 -46.15 6.97
N MET A 26 -19.75 -45.47 7.79
CA MET A 26 -18.94 -46.10 8.84
C MET A 26 -19.09 -45.32 10.15
N THR A 27 -19.61 -46.04 11.14
CA THR A 27 -19.78 -45.62 12.52
C THR A 27 -18.42 -45.55 13.21
N GLY A 28 -17.99 -44.36 13.63
CA GLY A 28 -16.70 -44.10 14.27
C GLY A 28 -16.85 -43.26 15.53
N HIS A 29 -16.23 -43.74 16.60
CA HIS A 29 -16.24 -43.29 17.99
C HIS A 29 -15.83 -41.81 18.17
N LEU A 30 -16.66 -41.01 18.85
CA LEU A 30 -16.36 -39.64 19.27
C LEU A 30 -15.33 -39.66 20.42
N THR A 31 -14.07 -39.37 20.12
CA THR A 31 -13.11 -38.87 21.11
C THR A 31 -13.26 -37.35 21.18
N ASP A 32 -13.75 -36.89 22.32
CA ASP A 32 -13.95 -35.49 22.68
C ASP A 32 -12.58 -34.77 22.75
N THR A 33 -12.20 -34.16 21.63
CA THR A 33 -11.08 -33.21 21.56
C THR A 33 -11.71 -31.84 21.79
N PRO A 34 -11.29 -31.06 22.79
CA PRO A 34 -11.84 -29.73 22.97
C PRO A 34 -11.63 -28.92 21.68
N PRO A 35 -12.61 -28.10 21.26
CA PRO A 35 -12.44 -27.27 20.08
C PRO A 35 -11.21 -26.39 20.30
N HIS A 36 -10.29 -26.43 19.35
CA HIS A 36 -9.23 -25.44 19.24
C HIS A 36 -9.95 -24.09 19.17
N GLU A 37 -9.83 -23.25 20.20
CA GLU A 37 -10.30 -21.87 20.11
C GLU A 37 -9.55 -21.24 18.93
N PRO A 38 -10.25 -20.73 17.89
CA PRO A 38 -9.58 -19.90 16.91
C PRO A 38 -9.02 -18.73 17.71
N THR A 39 -7.70 -18.60 17.67
CA THR A 39 -7.04 -17.43 18.23
C THR A 39 -7.34 -16.32 17.23
N ASP A 40 -8.53 -15.73 17.32
CA ASP A 40 -8.96 -14.57 16.52
C ASP A 40 -8.18 -13.32 16.98
N ASP A 41 -6.85 -13.42 17.01
CA ASP A 41 -6.02 -12.22 16.99
C ASP A 41 -5.99 -11.80 15.52
N PRO A 42 -6.70 -10.71 15.13
CA PRO A 42 -6.77 -10.27 13.74
C PRO A 42 -5.38 -9.96 13.15
N THR A 43 -4.34 -9.90 13.97
CA THR A 43 -2.96 -9.66 13.57
C THR A 43 -2.12 -10.92 13.26
N ASP A 44 -2.65 -12.14 13.41
CA ASP A 44 -1.90 -13.39 13.16
C ASP A 44 -1.56 -13.61 11.66
N ASP A 45 -2.28 -12.95 10.76
CA ASP A 45 -2.06 -13.03 9.30
C ASP A 45 -0.98 -12.07 8.78
N LEU A 46 -0.39 -11.23 9.64
CA LEU A 46 0.73 -10.37 9.24
C LEU A 46 2.04 -11.15 9.21
N ILE A 47 2.82 -10.99 8.14
CA ILE A 47 4.21 -11.48 8.07
C ILE A 47 5.06 -10.86 9.19
N GLY A 48 4.83 -9.58 9.48
CA GLY A 48 5.46 -8.90 10.61
C GLY A 48 5.58 -7.39 10.42
N THR A 49 6.44 -6.78 11.25
CA THR A 49 6.79 -5.36 11.19
C THR A 49 8.29 -5.18 11.09
N GLN A 50 8.75 -4.45 10.07
CA GLN A 50 10.13 -3.98 9.98
C GLN A 50 10.26 -2.58 10.56
N THR A 51 11.33 -2.35 11.31
CA THR A 51 11.63 -1.03 11.88
C THR A 51 12.96 -0.55 11.30
N PRO A 52 13.00 0.65 10.68
CA PRO A 52 14.27 1.18 10.21
C PRO A 52 15.24 1.39 11.37
N ALA A 53 16.54 1.33 11.09
CA ALA A 53 17.57 1.61 12.09
C ALA A 53 17.38 2.99 12.77
N ARG A 54 16.85 3.96 12.02
CA ARG A 54 16.37 5.23 12.52
C ARG A 54 15.21 5.71 11.65
N ARG A 55 14.12 6.16 12.26
CA ARG A 55 13.03 6.84 11.56
C ARG A 55 13.47 8.24 11.11
N LEU A 56 13.30 8.56 9.82
CA LEU A 56 13.53 9.88 9.25
C LEU A 56 12.28 10.73 9.46
N THR A 57 12.37 11.73 10.33
CA THR A 57 11.25 12.65 10.64
C THR A 57 11.34 13.97 9.88
N ASP A 58 12.50 14.27 9.29
CA ASP A 58 12.69 15.44 8.43
C ASP A 58 12.38 15.05 6.97
N PRO A 59 11.38 15.68 6.32
CA PRO A 59 11.03 15.43 4.92
C PRO A 59 12.20 15.62 3.94
N ASP A 60 13.06 16.62 4.17
CA ASP A 60 14.19 16.89 3.28
C ASP A 60 15.28 15.83 3.43
N GLU A 61 15.44 15.27 4.64
CA GLU A 61 16.35 14.14 4.88
C GLU A 61 15.83 12.86 4.21
N ALA A 62 14.52 12.60 4.28
CA ALA A 62 13.90 11.45 3.61
C ALA A 62 14.05 11.53 2.09
N ILE A 63 13.83 12.71 1.48
CA ILE A 63 14.06 12.92 0.04
C ILE A 63 15.54 12.72 -0.32
N ALA A 64 16.46 13.26 0.48
CA ALA A 64 17.89 13.06 0.23
C ALA A 64 18.30 11.59 0.36
N ALA A 65 17.61 10.79 1.18
CA ALA A 65 17.79 9.35 1.25
C ALA A 65 17.31 8.66 -0.03
N LEU A 66 16.11 9.01 -0.50
CA LEU A 66 15.56 8.47 -1.74
C LEU A 66 16.41 8.81 -2.97
N GLU A 67 16.87 10.07 -3.11
CA GLU A 67 17.77 10.50 -4.19
C GLU A 67 19.11 9.74 -4.18
N ARG A 68 19.61 9.33 -3.00
CA ARG A 68 20.83 8.53 -2.87
C ARG A 68 20.60 7.07 -3.26
N ALA A 69 19.46 6.50 -2.85
CA ALA A 69 19.05 5.15 -3.23
C ALA A 69 18.77 5.05 -4.74
N VAL A 70 18.27 6.14 -5.33
CA VAL A 70 17.80 6.23 -6.71
C VAL A 70 18.42 7.46 -7.40
N PRO A 71 19.70 7.39 -7.82
CA PRO A 71 20.42 8.56 -8.36
C PRO A 71 19.75 9.22 -9.58
N GLY A 72 19.01 8.45 -10.39
CA GLY A 72 18.26 8.96 -11.53
C GLY A 72 17.11 9.89 -11.15
N LEU A 73 16.58 9.77 -9.93
CA LEU A 73 15.45 10.58 -9.45
C LEU A 73 15.79 12.07 -9.48
N ALA A 74 16.99 12.47 -9.06
CA ALA A 74 17.40 13.87 -8.99
C ALA A 74 17.29 14.62 -10.33
N ALA A 75 17.37 13.92 -11.47
CA ALA A 75 17.18 14.52 -12.80
C ALA A 75 15.72 14.95 -13.07
N HIS A 76 14.76 14.40 -12.33
CA HIS A 76 13.33 14.71 -12.41
C HIS A 76 12.87 15.71 -11.34
N ARG A 77 13.79 16.14 -10.45
CA ARG A 77 13.47 17.13 -9.42
C ARG A 77 13.13 18.45 -10.07
N ARG A 78 12.02 19.05 -9.65
CA ARG A 78 11.65 20.40 -10.08
C ARG A 78 12.68 21.42 -9.56
N PRO A 79 12.95 22.51 -10.29
CA PRO A 79 13.86 23.55 -9.82
C PRO A 79 13.30 24.32 -8.62
N GLU A 80 11.98 24.36 -8.47
CA GLU A 80 11.25 24.95 -7.36
C GLU A 80 10.06 24.06 -6.97
N PRO A 81 9.63 24.06 -5.69
CA PRO A 81 8.49 23.27 -5.26
C PRO A 81 7.21 23.86 -5.85
N VAL A 82 6.33 22.99 -6.35
CA VAL A 82 5.01 23.42 -6.82
C VAL A 82 4.08 23.61 -5.62
N ALA A 83 3.22 24.62 -5.70
CA ALA A 83 2.14 24.79 -4.74
C ALA A 83 1.01 23.80 -5.06
N LEU A 84 0.74 22.89 -4.13
CA LEU A 84 -0.39 21.96 -4.18
C LEU A 84 -1.46 22.40 -3.18
N ASP A 85 -2.73 22.25 -3.55
CA ASP A 85 -3.84 22.55 -2.65
C ASP A 85 -4.07 21.38 -1.67
N TRP A 86 -3.18 21.27 -0.68
CA TRP A 86 -3.26 20.23 0.35
C TRP A 86 -4.57 20.30 1.14
N ALA A 87 -5.19 21.47 1.29
CA ALA A 87 -6.46 21.60 1.99
C ALA A 87 -7.56 20.78 1.31
N VAL A 88 -7.61 20.74 -0.03
CA VAL A 88 -8.55 19.89 -0.78
C VAL A 88 -8.42 18.41 -0.41
N LEU A 89 -7.19 17.90 -0.30
CA LEU A 89 -6.93 16.52 0.08
C LEU A 89 -7.22 16.27 1.55
N GLU A 90 -6.67 17.09 2.44
CA GLU A 90 -6.75 16.89 3.89
C GLU A 90 -8.18 17.09 4.43
N GLU A 91 -8.92 18.10 3.94
CA GLU A 91 -10.35 18.26 4.27
C GLU A 91 -11.20 17.14 3.64
N GLY A 92 -10.84 16.72 2.42
CA GLY A 92 -11.52 15.64 1.71
C GLY A 92 -11.36 14.28 2.38
N LEU A 93 -10.19 14.01 2.96
CA LEU A 93 -9.90 12.79 3.71
C LEU A 93 -10.30 12.92 5.18
N GLY A 94 -10.41 14.14 5.72
CA GLY A 94 -10.67 14.37 7.15
C GLY A 94 -9.45 14.16 8.04
N THR A 95 -8.25 14.15 7.46
CA THR A 95 -6.97 14.00 8.16
C THR A 95 -5.87 14.73 7.41
N ALA A 96 -4.87 15.23 8.14
CA ALA A 96 -3.64 15.68 7.53
C ALA A 96 -2.85 14.50 6.93
N LEU A 97 -1.93 14.79 6.00
CA LEU A 97 -1.06 13.79 5.36
C LEU A 97 0.40 13.88 5.87
N PRO A 98 1.18 12.78 5.76
CA PRO A 98 2.59 12.78 6.15
C PRO A 98 3.41 13.86 5.45
N ALA A 99 4.38 14.45 6.16
CA ALA A 99 5.10 15.63 5.67
C ALA A 99 6.12 15.26 4.57
N ASP A 100 6.71 14.08 4.65
CA ASP A 100 7.60 13.52 3.64
C ASP A 100 6.88 13.30 2.31
N TYR A 101 5.67 12.72 2.35
CA TYR A 101 4.81 12.53 1.19
C TYR A 101 4.45 13.86 0.51
N LYS A 102 4.03 14.86 1.31
CA LYS A 102 3.72 16.19 0.79
C LYS A 102 4.93 16.83 0.13
N ARG A 103 6.09 16.75 0.80
CA ARG A 103 7.34 17.27 0.27
C ARG A 103 7.76 16.59 -1.03
N LEU A 104 7.59 15.28 -1.14
CA LEU A 104 7.88 14.53 -2.36
C LEU A 104 7.01 15.02 -3.53
N ALA A 105 5.69 15.15 -3.32
CA ALA A 105 4.76 15.63 -4.35
C ALA A 105 5.03 17.08 -4.80
N GLU A 106 5.51 17.94 -3.90
CA GLU A 106 5.88 19.33 -4.22
C GLU A 106 7.15 19.40 -5.11
N TRP A 107 8.12 18.51 -4.89
CA TRP A 107 9.39 18.53 -5.63
C TRP A 107 9.44 17.64 -6.86
N TYR A 108 8.55 16.65 -6.96
CA TYR A 108 8.56 15.67 -8.03
C TYR A 108 7.20 15.53 -8.72
N PRO A 109 7.18 15.39 -10.06
CA PRO A 109 5.99 14.86 -10.73
C PRO A 109 5.69 13.45 -10.22
N ASN A 110 4.50 12.94 -10.55
CA ASN A 110 4.21 11.53 -10.36
C ASN A 110 5.26 10.69 -11.13
N PHE A 111 5.70 9.57 -10.56
CA PHE A 111 6.72 8.72 -11.15
C PHE A 111 6.50 7.24 -10.83
N VAL A 112 7.00 6.40 -11.73
CA VAL A 112 7.15 4.96 -11.54
C VAL A 112 8.59 4.64 -11.17
N LEU A 113 8.76 3.86 -10.11
CA LEU A 113 10.03 3.38 -9.59
C LEU A 113 10.22 1.91 -9.98
N GLY A 114 11.35 1.62 -10.63
CA GLY A 114 11.76 0.27 -11.04
C GLY A 114 10.77 -0.47 -11.94
N ASP A 115 10.02 0.26 -12.78
CA ASP A 115 8.89 -0.29 -13.57
C ASP A 115 7.95 -1.16 -12.72
N PHE A 116 7.76 -0.77 -11.46
CA PHE A 116 7.03 -1.56 -10.48
C PHE A 116 6.09 -0.70 -9.67
N LEU A 117 6.60 0.29 -8.94
CA LEU A 117 5.83 1.07 -7.96
C LEU A 117 5.47 2.46 -8.49
N LEU A 118 4.18 2.77 -8.53
CA LEU A 118 3.65 4.10 -8.85
C LEU A 118 3.34 4.86 -7.55
N ALA A 119 4.12 5.91 -7.26
CA ALA A 119 3.84 6.77 -6.12
C ALA A 119 2.66 7.69 -6.48
N GLY A 120 1.50 7.56 -5.84
CA GLY A 120 0.26 8.28 -6.19
C GLY A 120 0.28 9.79 -5.91
N LEU A 121 1.26 10.53 -6.41
CA LEU A 121 1.49 11.93 -6.09
C LEU A 121 0.50 12.84 -6.85
N PRO A 122 -0.18 13.78 -6.16
CA PRO A 122 -1.03 14.74 -6.83
C PRO A 122 -0.22 15.67 -7.75
N GLY A 123 -0.74 15.92 -8.95
CA GLY A 123 -0.26 16.99 -9.82
C GLY A 123 -0.88 18.34 -9.47
N PRO A 124 -0.23 19.49 -9.81
CA PRO A 124 -0.81 20.82 -9.59
C PRO A 124 -2.16 20.98 -10.29
N GLY A 125 -3.20 21.32 -9.52
CA GLY A 125 -4.58 21.45 -10.01
C GLY A 125 -5.32 20.13 -10.18
N GLN A 126 -4.69 19.00 -9.86
CA GLN A 126 -5.25 17.65 -9.93
C GLN A 126 -5.57 17.05 -8.55
N GLU A 127 -5.53 17.84 -7.48
CA GLU A 127 -5.73 17.38 -6.10
C GLU A 127 -7.11 16.75 -5.90
N ARG A 128 -8.15 17.29 -6.56
CA ARG A 128 -9.50 16.70 -6.55
C ARG A 128 -9.56 15.35 -7.28
N HIS A 129 -8.77 15.19 -8.34
CA HIS A 129 -8.68 13.93 -9.07
C HIS A 129 -7.95 12.89 -8.22
N GLN A 130 -6.85 13.28 -7.56
CA GLN A 130 -6.15 12.41 -6.61
C GLN A 130 -7.06 11.98 -5.45
N LEU A 131 -7.82 12.92 -4.87
CA LEU A 131 -8.80 12.61 -3.83
C LEU A 131 -9.87 11.61 -4.31
N ALA A 132 -10.36 11.79 -5.54
CA ALA A 132 -11.34 10.87 -6.11
C ALA A 132 -10.76 9.46 -6.29
N GLY A 133 -9.53 9.35 -6.80
CA GLY A 133 -8.83 8.06 -6.94
C GLY A 133 -8.62 7.37 -5.60
N ILE A 134 -8.14 8.08 -4.57
CA ILE A 134 -7.99 7.51 -3.20
C ILE A 134 -9.33 6.97 -2.68
N ARG A 135 -10.44 7.70 -2.91
CA ARG A 135 -11.77 7.26 -2.49
C ARG A 135 -12.26 6.05 -3.28
N GLU A 136 -12.03 6.04 -4.59
CA GLU A 136 -12.36 4.91 -5.47
C GLU A 136 -11.65 3.64 -4.97
N THR A 137 -10.33 3.68 -4.77
CA THR A 137 -9.56 2.56 -4.21
C THR A 137 -10.09 2.11 -2.84
N LEU A 138 -10.44 3.05 -1.96
CA LEU A 138 -11.04 2.70 -0.65
C LEU A 138 -12.39 1.99 -0.81
N THR A 139 -13.25 2.43 -1.73
CA THR A 139 -14.63 1.93 -1.86
C THR A 139 -14.79 0.75 -2.79
N GLU A 140 -13.91 0.58 -3.77
CA GLU A 140 -14.02 -0.48 -4.79
C GLU A 140 -13.06 -1.63 -4.48
N ASP A 141 -11.79 -1.35 -4.22
CA ASP A 141 -10.79 -2.40 -4.03
C ASP A 141 -10.71 -2.83 -2.56
N LEU A 142 -10.41 -1.89 -1.66
CA LEU A 142 -10.16 -2.21 -0.26
C LEU A 142 -11.44 -2.65 0.48
N GLN A 143 -12.59 -2.06 0.16
CA GLN A 143 -13.87 -2.46 0.74
C GLN A 143 -14.23 -3.90 0.36
N ASP A 144 -14.04 -4.29 -0.90
CA ASP A 144 -14.24 -5.67 -1.36
C ASP A 144 -13.32 -6.65 -0.63
N TRP A 145 -12.03 -6.29 -0.50
CA TRP A 145 -11.08 -7.11 0.24
C TRP A 145 -11.46 -7.25 1.72
N TRP A 146 -11.94 -6.17 2.34
CA TRP A 146 -12.37 -6.18 3.73
C TRP A 146 -13.63 -7.04 3.94
N GLU A 147 -14.62 -6.93 3.06
CA GLU A 147 -15.85 -7.75 3.10
C GLU A 147 -15.57 -9.24 2.89
N HIS A 148 -14.49 -9.57 2.19
CA HIS A 148 -14.02 -10.93 1.94
C HIS A 148 -12.94 -11.42 2.91
N ASP A 149 -12.67 -10.68 3.99
CA ASP A 149 -11.69 -11.03 5.04
C ASP A 149 -10.25 -11.21 4.49
N MET A 150 -9.89 -10.41 3.48
CA MET A 150 -8.60 -10.44 2.79
C MET A 150 -7.67 -9.29 3.23
N THR A 151 -7.96 -8.66 4.37
CA THR A 151 -7.23 -7.48 4.89
C THR A 151 -6.39 -7.80 6.13
N ALA A 152 -6.12 -9.08 6.41
CA ALA A 152 -5.45 -9.52 7.63
C ALA A 152 -6.07 -8.87 8.89
N GLY A 153 -7.41 -8.86 8.96
CA GLY A 153 -8.19 -8.24 10.04
C GLY A 153 -8.09 -6.71 10.17
N LEU A 154 -7.27 -6.02 9.35
CA LEU A 154 -7.06 -4.58 9.41
C LEU A 154 -8.32 -3.81 8.94
N ARG A 155 -8.59 -2.69 9.61
CA ARG A 155 -9.74 -1.84 9.27
C ARG A 155 -9.39 -0.86 8.15
N LEU A 156 -10.41 -0.42 7.42
CA LEU A 156 -10.26 0.63 6.42
C LEU A 156 -10.42 2.02 7.05
N TYR A 157 -9.70 3.01 6.54
CA TYR A 157 -9.93 4.41 6.88
C TYR A 157 -11.35 4.82 6.45
N PRO A 158 -12.15 5.53 7.28
CA PRO A 158 -11.76 6.39 8.39
C PRO A 158 -11.82 5.76 9.80
N ALA A 159 -11.87 4.43 9.92
CA ALA A 159 -11.74 3.82 11.24
C ALA A 159 -10.39 4.20 11.87
N PRO A 160 -10.29 4.42 13.21
CA PRO A 160 -9.02 4.70 13.87
C PRO A 160 -7.98 3.61 13.58
N GLY A 161 -6.78 4.00 13.15
CA GLY A 161 -5.74 3.05 12.72
C GLY A 161 -5.99 2.42 11.34
N GLY A 162 -7.03 2.87 10.63
CA GLY A 162 -7.45 2.28 9.36
C GLY A 162 -6.49 2.56 8.21
N LEU A 163 -6.59 1.72 7.18
CA LEU A 163 -5.77 1.73 5.97
C LEU A 163 -6.18 2.85 5.01
N LEU A 164 -5.20 3.65 4.58
CA LEU A 164 -5.34 4.73 3.61
C LEU A 164 -4.33 4.55 2.46
N PRO A 165 -4.75 4.32 1.20
CA PRO A 165 -3.83 4.05 0.10
C PRO A 165 -3.04 5.30 -0.32
N TRP A 166 -1.79 5.10 -0.75
CA TRP A 166 -0.92 6.18 -1.26
C TRP A 166 -0.05 5.79 -2.47
N ALA A 167 0.16 4.50 -2.70
CA ALA A 167 0.83 3.98 -3.89
C ALA A 167 0.32 2.59 -4.23
N GLU A 168 0.61 2.17 -5.46
CA GLU A 168 0.27 0.84 -6.00
C GLU A 168 1.43 0.32 -6.85
N SER A 169 1.45 -0.98 -7.11
CA SER A 169 2.36 -1.58 -8.08
C SER A 169 1.65 -1.99 -9.37
N ASN A 170 2.41 -2.19 -10.44
CA ASN A 170 1.89 -2.77 -11.70
C ASN A 170 1.54 -4.27 -11.61
N GLN A 171 1.78 -4.92 -10.46
CA GLN A 171 1.41 -6.32 -10.19
C GLN A 171 0.20 -6.42 -9.26
N GLY A 172 -0.34 -5.30 -8.77
CA GLY A 172 -1.49 -5.28 -7.85
C GLY A 172 -1.11 -5.29 -6.37
N ASP A 173 0.13 -4.98 -6.02
CA ASP A 173 0.50 -4.68 -4.63
C ASP A 173 -0.03 -3.30 -4.25
N MET A 174 -0.53 -3.16 -3.02
CA MET A 174 -1.02 -1.90 -2.47
C MET A 174 -0.10 -1.41 -1.35
N PHE A 175 0.24 -0.13 -1.40
CA PHE A 175 1.00 0.56 -0.37
C PHE A 175 0.10 1.56 0.33
N LEU A 176 -0.08 1.33 1.62
CA LEU A 176 -1.07 1.99 2.46
C LEU A 176 -0.37 2.65 3.64
N TRP A 177 -1.02 3.62 4.25
CA TRP A 177 -0.72 4.05 5.61
C TRP A 177 -1.68 3.36 6.57
N SER A 178 -1.18 2.81 7.67
CA SER A 178 -2.03 2.57 8.84
C SER A 178 -2.03 3.82 9.69
N THR A 179 -3.20 4.46 9.79
CA THR A 179 -3.41 5.77 10.43
C THR A 179 -3.40 5.69 11.97
N THR A 180 -2.35 5.08 12.51
CA THR A 180 -2.13 4.81 13.95
C THR A 180 -1.26 5.90 14.60
N GLY A 181 -1.31 6.05 15.92
CA GLY A 181 -0.53 7.07 16.65
C GLY A 181 -1.24 8.42 16.77
N ASP A 182 -0.50 9.45 17.18
CA ASP A 182 -1.06 10.76 17.54
C ASP A 182 -1.25 11.68 16.33
N GLY A 183 -0.59 11.38 15.21
CA GLY A 183 -0.78 12.11 13.96
C GLY A 183 -0.05 11.51 12.76
N PRO A 184 -0.13 12.15 11.58
CA PRO A 184 0.40 11.60 10.32
C PRO A 184 1.90 11.34 10.30
N GLN A 185 2.66 11.94 11.22
CA GLN A 185 4.10 11.70 11.32
C GLN A 185 4.43 10.38 12.02
N ASP A 186 3.47 9.78 12.73
CA ASP A 186 3.63 8.50 13.43
C ASP A 186 3.16 7.31 12.59
N TRP A 187 2.36 7.57 11.55
CA TRP A 187 1.80 6.56 10.66
C TRP A 187 2.90 5.67 10.07
N LEU A 188 2.58 4.40 9.94
CA LEU A 188 3.45 3.38 9.37
C LEU A 188 2.97 3.00 7.98
N VAL A 189 3.89 2.54 7.14
CA VAL A 189 3.55 1.98 5.84
C VAL A 189 3.06 0.55 6.05
N THR A 190 1.96 0.20 5.39
CA THR A 190 1.43 -1.15 5.32
C THR A 190 1.44 -1.60 3.88
N VAL A 191 2.02 -2.76 3.63
CA VAL A 191 2.09 -3.37 2.31
C VAL A 191 1.10 -4.53 2.28
N ALA A 192 0.22 -4.51 1.30
CA ALA A 192 -0.58 -5.66 0.89
C ALA A 192 0.02 -6.19 -0.41
N SER A 193 0.76 -7.29 -0.33
CA SER A 193 1.37 -7.87 -1.51
C SER A 193 0.32 -8.59 -2.36
N HIS A 194 0.50 -8.55 -3.68
CA HIS A 194 -0.29 -9.34 -4.62
C HIS A 194 -0.16 -10.86 -4.36
N ASN A 195 0.87 -11.29 -3.61
CA ASN A 195 1.09 -12.68 -3.20
C ASN A 195 0.29 -13.08 -1.94
N GLY A 196 -0.45 -12.14 -1.34
CA GLY A 196 -1.36 -12.36 -0.22
C GLY A 196 -0.80 -11.96 1.14
N GLY A 197 0.49 -11.68 1.24
CA GLY A 197 1.15 -11.28 2.47
C GLY A 197 0.89 -9.82 2.84
N TRP A 198 0.62 -9.60 4.13
CA TRP A 198 0.45 -8.28 4.71
C TRP A 198 1.55 -7.99 5.71
N TRP A 199 2.09 -6.78 5.70
CA TRP A 199 3.15 -6.41 6.63
C TRP A 199 3.32 -4.91 6.81
N HIS A 200 4.05 -4.54 7.86
CA HIS A 200 4.27 -3.15 8.25
C HIS A 200 5.73 -2.73 8.15
N TYR A 201 5.92 -1.45 7.87
CA TYR A 201 7.19 -0.76 7.98
C TYR A 201 7.02 0.51 8.83
N ALA A 202 7.74 0.56 9.95
CA ALA A 202 7.62 1.60 10.98
C ALA A 202 8.38 2.92 10.66
N GLY A 203 8.46 3.27 9.38
CA GLY A 203 9.00 4.54 8.88
C GLY A 203 8.02 5.27 7.96
N GLY A 204 8.44 6.44 7.47
CA GLY A 204 7.65 7.23 6.51
C GLY A 204 7.63 6.63 5.09
N ALA A 205 6.71 7.07 4.25
CA ALA A 205 6.56 6.56 2.89
C ALA A 205 7.81 6.82 2.03
N VAL A 206 8.43 7.99 2.15
CA VAL A 206 9.63 8.32 1.36
C VAL A 206 10.84 7.52 1.84
N GLN A 207 10.94 7.30 3.16
CA GLN A 207 11.98 6.45 3.73
C GLN A 207 11.81 4.99 3.29
N PHE A 208 10.57 4.49 3.26
CA PHE A 208 10.25 3.15 2.75
C PHE A 208 10.75 2.96 1.32
N LEU A 209 10.47 3.91 0.42
CA LEU A 209 10.95 3.86 -0.97
C LEU A 209 12.48 3.83 -1.03
N ALA A 210 13.15 4.63 -0.19
CA ALA A 210 14.61 4.69 -0.15
C ALA A 210 15.23 3.37 0.29
N GLU A 211 14.74 2.80 1.40
CA GLU A 211 15.28 1.57 1.98
C GLU A 211 14.93 0.32 1.15
N LEU A 212 13.78 0.34 0.46
CA LEU A 212 13.41 -0.70 -0.49
C LEU A 212 14.35 -0.71 -1.72
N CYS A 213 14.73 0.46 -2.24
CA CYS A 213 15.64 0.56 -3.39
C CYS A 213 17.13 0.36 -3.04
N ASP A 214 17.55 0.76 -1.85
CA ASP A 214 18.94 0.56 -1.41
C ASP A 214 19.21 -0.86 -0.87
N GLY A 215 18.15 -1.62 -0.58
CA GLY A 215 18.19 -3.00 -0.12
C GLY A 215 18.43 -3.16 1.38
N THR A 216 18.25 -2.09 2.16
CA THR A 216 18.33 -2.15 3.63
C THR A 216 17.04 -2.63 4.28
N LEU A 217 15.93 -2.58 3.55
CA LEU A 217 14.67 -3.21 3.90
C LEU A 217 14.57 -4.61 3.26
N GLU A 218 14.13 -5.61 4.03
CA GLU A 218 13.79 -6.92 3.49
C GLU A 218 12.50 -6.78 2.67
N PRO A 219 12.47 -7.11 1.37
CA PRO A 219 11.29 -6.85 0.54
C PRO A 219 10.14 -7.85 0.83
N TRP A 220 10.42 -8.94 1.55
CA TRP A 220 9.51 -10.08 1.73
C TRP A 220 8.86 -10.49 0.40
N GLU A 221 7.54 -10.37 0.28
CA GLU A 221 6.81 -10.80 -0.92
C GLU A 221 6.85 -9.80 -2.08
N LEU A 222 7.55 -8.67 -1.93
CA LEU A 222 7.83 -7.75 -3.02
C LEU A 222 9.04 -8.21 -3.83
N PRO A 223 9.10 -7.89 -5.14
CA PRO A 223 10.31 -8.09 -5.92
C PRO A 223 11.42 -7.14 -5.45
N SER A 224 12.68 -7.49 -5.75
CA SER A 224 13.75 -6.50 -5.73
C SER A 224 13.46 -5.43 -6.77
N ILE A 225 13.52 -4.16 -6.37
CA ILE A 225 13.20 -3.02 -7.24
C ILE A 225 14.46 -2.49 -7.92
N ASP A 226 14.41 -2.37 -9.24
CA ASP A 226 15.45 -1.69 -10.01
C ASP A 226 15.44 -0.18 -9.72
N ARG A 227 16.62 0.46 -9.79
CA ARG A 227 16.79 1.88 -9.41
C ARG A 227 16.46 2.86 -10.54
N ASP A 228 15.66 2.42 -11.49
CA ASP A 228 15.21 3.23 -12.63
C ASP A 228 13.96 4.03 -12.27
N VAL A 229 13.82 5.22 -12.86
CA VAL A 229 12.69 6.12 -12.59
C VAL A 229 12.12 6.62 -13.91
N ILE A 230 10.78 6.59 -14.01
CA ILE A 230 10.03 7.16 -15.13
C ILE A 230 9.07 8.20 -14.57
N ALA A 231 9.33 9.48 -14.84
CA ALA A 231 8.38 10.56 -14.55
C ALA A 231 7.21 10.54 -15.55
N LEU A 232 6.00 10.80 -15.06
CA LEU A 232 4.74 10.78 -15.82
C LEU A 232 4.26 12.18 -16.23
#